data_AF-A0A849T258-F1
#
_entry.id   AF-A0A849T258-F1
#
_cell.length_a   1.000
_cell.length_b   1.000
_cell.length_c   1.000
_cell.angle_alpha   90.00
_cell.angle_beta   90.00
_cell.angle_gamma   90.00
#
_symmetry.space_group_name_H-M   'P 1'
#
loop_
_entity.id
_entity.type
_entity.pdbx_description
1 polymer ?
#
loop_
_entity_poly.entity_id
_entity_poly.type
_entity_poly.pdbx_seq_one_letter_code
_entity_poly.pdbx_strand_id
1 'polypeptide(L)'
;MKFTILLYILMFGIHSTESYANTTTDEGFFSGRISKINRAISTVRVKVDFDNVKYVNVKDMLEFWDERNSSLKCKSYVMGRTADYILLKVSDMKFCEKNLLFTSGAYFRFFSEDLANNVKMGREVVSILLKKRMAVQGQMEIRNKEVISHVERVNTINARYQTLREKLEQEWQKELHALDEDRTYSLRSYKDLELRRDEIDQKLELYRLKDDNLTLDRWSLDSNLYFKK
;
A
#
# COMPACT_ATOMS: atom_id res chain seq x y z
N MET A 1 -35.86 8.59 -16.04
CA MET A 1 -35.13 7.64 -15.17
C MET A 1 -34.18 8.39 -14.21
N LYS A 2 -34.72 9.18 -13.26
CA LYS A 2 -33.90 9.94 -12.29
C LYS A 2 -34.48 9.97 -10.86
N PHE A 3 -35.51 9.17 -10.56
CA PHE A 3 -36.21 9.22 -9.25
C PHE A 3 -36.17 7.93 -8.43
N THR A 4 -35.54 6.86 -8.93
CA THR A 4 -35.58 5.54 -8.29
C THR A 4 -34.37 5.21 -7.39
N ILE A 5 -33.39 6.11 -7.26
CA ILE A 5 -32.16 5.84 -6.50
C ILE A 5 -32.23 6.36 -5.04
N LEU A 6 -33.19 7.23 -4.72
CA LEU A 6 -33.26 7.89 -3.41
C LEU A 6 -34.01 7.09 -2.31
N LEU A 7 -34.65 5.96 -2.65
CA LEU A 7 -35.40 5.15 -1.69
C LEU A 7 -34.57 4.04 -1.01
N TYR A 8 -33.37 3.72 -1.52
CA TYR A 8 -32.58 2.59 -1.02
C TYR A 8 -31.70 2.92 0.20
N ILE A 9 -31.58 4.20 0.58
CA ILE A 9 -30.69 4.64 1.66
C ILE A 9 -31.38 4.63 3.05
N LEU A 10 -32.71 4.48 3.10
CA LEU A 10 -33.49 4.56 4.36
C LEU A 10 -33.84 3.21 5.02
N MET A 11 -33.44 2.07 4.46
CA MET A 11 -33.82 0.73 4.98
C MET A 11 -32.69 -0.08 5.65
N PHE A 12 -31.49 0.48 5.83
CA PHE A 12 -30.37 -0.19 6.54
C PHE A 12 -30.07 0.45 7.90
N GLY A 13 -31.11 0.84 8.62
CA GLY A 13 -31.04 1.40 9.97
C GLY A 13 -31.52 0.44 11.06
N ILE A 14 -31.19 -0.86 10.97
CA ILE A 14 -31.39 -1.78 12.10
C ILE A 14 -30.05 -1.87 12.85
N HIS A 15 -29.88 -0.96 13.82
CA HIS A 15 -28.93 -1.17 14.90
C HIS A 15 -29.40 -2.40 15.68
N SER A 16 -28.71 -3.52 15.51
CA SER A 16 -28.73 -4.61 16.47
C SER A 16 -28.06 -4.12 17.74
N THR A 17 -28.85 -3.64 18.69
CA THR A 17 -28.42 -3.55 20.08
C THR A 17 -28.28 -4.97 20.60
N GLU A 18 -27.06 -5.51 20.54
CA GLU A 18 -26.71 -6.72 21.27
C GLU A 18 -26.96 -6.47 22.76
N SER A 19 -28.01 -7.11 23.25
CA SER A 19 -28.28 -7.30 24.67
C SER A 19 -27.08 -8.00 25.29
N TYR A 20 -26.19 -7.24 25.94
CA TYR A 20 -25.19 -7.77 26.86
C TYR A 20 -25.93 -8.25 28.11
N ALA A 21 -26.51 -9.45 28.01
CA ALA A 21 -27.11 -10.13 29.14
C ALA A 21 -26.01 -10.41 30.18
N ASN A 22 -26.29 -10.03 31.42
CA ASN A 22 -25.52 -10.37 32.62
C ASN A 22 -25.21 -11.88 32.65
N THR A 23 -24.01 -12.25 32.19
CA THR A 23 -23.47 -13.62 32.09
C THR A 23 -22.21 -13.77 32.94
N THR A 24 -22.08 -12.96 34.00
CA THR A 24 -20.88 -12.96 34.86
C THR A 24 -20.73 -14.24 35.68
N THR A 25 -21.76 -15.06 35.82
CA THR A 25 -21.69 -16.33 36.56
C THR A 25 -21.26 -17.52 35.71
N ASP A 26 -21.41 -17.46 34.39
CA ASP A 26 -21.18 -18.63 33.53
C ASP A 26 -19.73 -18.74 33.04
N GLU A 27 -18.92 -17.69 33.20
CA GLU A 27 -17.55 -17.63 32.66
C GLU A 27 -16.57 -18.59 33.35
N GLY A 28 -16.89 -19.03 34.58
CA GLY A 28 -16.08 -19.97 35.35
C GLY A 28 -16.41 -21.44 35.09
N PHE A 29 -17.47 -21.74 34.34
CA PHE A 29 -17.90 -23.11 34.06
C PHE A 29 -17.30 -23.63 32.76
N PHE A 30 -16.79 -24.86 32.81
CA PHE A 30 -16.35 -25.57 31.62
C PHE A 30 -16.57 -27.07 31.79
N SER A 31 -16.48 -27.82 30.70
CA SER A 31 -16.62 -29.27 30.74
C SER A 31 -15.40 -29.97 30.17
N GLY A 32 -15.23 -31.22 30.57
CA GLY A 32 -14.11 -32.03 30.13
C GLY A 32 -14.35 -33.50 30.34
N ARG A 33 -13.53 -34.31 29.66
CA ARG A 33 -13.56 -35.77 29.79
C ARG A 33 -12.27 -36.26 30.40
N ILE A 34 -12.35 -37.19 31.34
CA ILE A 34 -11.14 -37.81 31.90
C ILE A 34 -10.44 -38.62 30.81
N SER A 35 -9.19 -38.30 30.54
CA SER A 35 -8.34 -39.07 29.63
C SER A 35 -7.59 -40.18 30.39
N LYS A 36 -6.84 -39.81 31.43
CA LYS A 36 -6.01 -40.75 32.19
C LYS A 36 -6.04 -40.41 33.67
N ILE A 37 -6.10 -41.45 34.50
CA ILE A 37 -6.07 -41.34 35.96
C ILE A 37 -4.78 -42.00 36.46
N ASN A 38 -4.04 -41.32 37.32
CA ASN A 38 -2.91 -41.89 38.04
C ASN A 38 -3.19 -41.83 39.55
N ARG A 39 -3.54 -42.99 40.12
CA ARG A 39 -3.93 -43.13 41.53
C ARG A 39 -2.77 -42.95 42.50
N ALA A 40 -1.54 -43.33 42.10
CA ALA A 40 -0.37 -43.28 42.98
C ALA A 40 -0.01 -41.85 43.41
N ILE A 41 -0.23 -40.88 42.52
CA ILE A 41 0.08 -39.46 42.74
C ILE A 41 -1.18 -38.57 42.79
N SER A 42 -2.37 -39.19 42.81
CA SER A 42 -3.67 -38.51 42.82
C SER A 42 -3.83 -37.46 41.72
N THR A 43 -3.30 -37.73 40.52
CA THR A 43 -3.38 -36.82 39.37
C THR A 43 -4.30 -37.35 38.28
N VAL A 44 -4.98 -36.44 37.60
CA VAL A 44 -6.00 -36.73 36.60
C VAL A 44 -5.77 -35.85 35.40
N ARG A 45 -5.64 -36.45 34.23
CA ARG A 45 -5.56 -35.74 32.96
C ARG A 45 -6.96 -35.65 32.39
N VAL A 46 -7.45 -34.42 32.22
CA VAL A 46 -8.76 -34.12 31.65
C VAL A 46 -8.55 -33.52 30.27
N LYS A 47 -9.23 -34.05 29.26
CA LYS A 47 -9.36 -33.43 27.95
C LYS A 47 -10.44 -32.37 28.02
N VAL A 48 -10.12 -31.15 27.61
CA VAL A 48 -11.01 -29.99 27.61
C VAL A 48 -11.17 -29.48 26.19
N ASP A 49 -12.34 -28.93 25.89
CA ASP A 49 -12.70 -28.46 24.55
C ASP A 49 -13.30 -27.05 24.65
N PHE A 50 -12.48 -26.10 25.11
CA PHE A 50 -12.87 -24.69 25.18
C PHE A 50 -11.66 -23.77 24.95
N ASP A 51 -11.87 -22.65 24.26
CA ASP A 51 -10.76 -21.78 23.83
C ASP A 51 -10.10 -21.00 24.98
N ASN A 52 -10.84 -20.83 26.09
CA ASN A 52 -10.38 -20.07 27.24
C ASN A 52 -9.46 -20.84 28.19
N VAL A 53 -9.02 -22.05 27.82
CA VAL A 53 -8.04 -22.84 28.61
C VAL A 53 -6.75 -22.06 28.87
N LYS A 54 -6.41 -21.10 28.00
CA LYS A 54 -5.27 -20.19 28.20
C LYS A 54 -5.33 -19.34 29.47
N TYR A 55 -6.52 -19.10 30.01
CA TYR A 55 -6.76 -18.33 31.24
C TYR A 55 -6.73 -19.18 32.51
N VAL A 56 -6.55 -20.49 32.38
CA VAL A 56 -6.29 -21.37 33.51
C VAL A 56 -4.81 -21.30 33.87
N ASN A 57 -4.50 -20.98 35.11
CA ASN A 57 -3.14 -20.90 35.62
C ASN A 57 -2.79 -22.13 36.47
N VAL A 58 -1.48 -22.33 36.67
CA VAL A 58 -0.99 -23.39 37.56
C VAL A 58 -1.30 -22.98 39.00
N LYS A 59 -1.79 -23.92 39.80
CA LYS A 59 -2.30 -23.77 41.19
C LYS A 59 -3.73 -23.24 41.31
N ASP A 60 -4.43 -22.96 40.21
CA ASP A 60 -5.85 -22.59 40.27
C ASP A 60 -6.68 -23.70 40.91
N MET A 61 -7.66 -23.30 41.72
CA MET A 61 -8.58 -24.23 42.36
C MET A 61 -9.76 -24.52 41.43
N LEU A 62 -10.07 -25.81 41.28
CA LEU A 62 -11.15 -26.30 40.44
C LEU A 62 -12.07 -27.23 41.24
N GLU A 63 -13.36 -26.95 41.16
CA GLU A 63 -14.41 -27.85 41.62
C GLU A 63 -14.96 -28.63 40.44
N PHE A 64 -15.15 -29.94 40.57
CA PHE A 64 -15.75 -30.75 39.52
C PHE A 64 -16.78 -31.74 40.07
N TRP A 65 -17.79 -32.03 39.27
CA TRP A 65 -18.89 -32.94 39.60
C TRP A 65 -19.46 -33.62 38.34
N ASP A 66 -20.14 -34.74 38.56
CA ASP A 66 -20.83 -35.49 37.51
C ASP A 66 -22.18 -34.81 37.20
N GLU A 67 -22.64 -34.89 35.96
CA GLU A 67 -23.93 -34.35 35.53
C GLU A 67 -25.11 -34.95 36.32
N ARG A 68 -24.95 -36.20 36.78
CA ARG A 68 -25.98 -36.92 37.56
C ARG A 68 -26.13 -36.41 38.99
N ASN A 69 -25.08 -35.82 39.56
CA ASN A 69 -25.08 -35.41 40.96
C ASN A 69 -24.31 -34.10 41.13
N SER A 70 -25.05 -32.99 41.13
CA SER A 70 -24.51 -31.64 41.34
C SER A 70 -24.25 -31.29 42.81
N SER A 71 -24.78 -32.08 43.75
CA SER A 71 -24.64 -31.83 45.19
C SER A 71 -23.28 -32.25 45.72
N LEU A 72 -22.62 -33.23 45.09
CA LEU A 72 -21.31 -33.72 45.50
C LEU A 72 -20.23 -33.16 44.58
N LYS A 73 -19.42 -32.25 45.10
CA LYS A 73 -18.30 -31.63 44.37
C LYS A 73 -16.96 -32.11 44.91
N CYS A 74 -16.02 -32.31 43.99
CA CYS A 74 -14.65 -32.65 44.29
C CYS A 74 -13.72 -31.46 44.01
N LYS A 75 -12.76 -31.24 44.91
CA LYS A 75 -11.78 -30.15 44.79
C LYS A 75 -10.47 -30.67 44.20
N SER A 76 -9.89 -29.88 43.32
CA SER A 76 -8.60 -30.15 42.70
C SER A 76 -7.81 -28.89 42.42
N TYR A 77 -6.51 -29.05 42.21
CA TYR A 77 -5.62 -27.97 41.83
C TYR A 77 -5.00 -28.25 40.47
N VAL A 78 -4.87 -27.21 39.65
CA VAL A 78 -4.19 -27.33 38.34
C VAL A 78 -2.69 -27.49 38.55
N MET A 79 -2.12 -28.59 38.06
CA MET A 79 -0.66 -28.82 38.04
C MET A 79 -0.01 -28.38 36.74
N GLY A 80 -0.76 -28.39 35.64
CA GLY A 80 -0.28 -27.98 34.34
C GLY A 80 -1.41 -27.96 33.33
N ARG A 81 -1.20 -27.19 32.25
CA ARG A 81 -2.15 -27.11 31.13
C ARG A 81 -1.44 -27.19 29.79
N THR A 82 -2.20 -27.65 28.81
CA THR A 82 -1.91 -27.64 27.38
C THR A 82 -3.17 -27.09 26.68
N ALA A 83 -3.15 -26.91 25.35
CA ALA A 83 -4.33 -26.45 24.62
C ALA A 83 -5.56 -27.36 24.86
N ASP A 84 -5.38 -28.69 24.77
CA ASP A 84 -6.50 -29.64 24.82
C ASP A 84 -6.61 -30.41 26.15
N TYR A 85 -5.63 -30.26 27.05
CA TYR A 85 -5.54 -31.07 28.27
C TYR A 85 -5.20 -30.22 29.49
N ILE A 86 -5.82 -30.54 30.62
CA ILE A 86 -5.49 -30.00 31.93
C ILE A 86 -5.08 -31.17 32.83
N LEU A 87 -3.96 -31.00 33.53
CA LEU A 87 -3.50 -31.93 34.56
C LEU A 87 -3.94 -31.41 35.92
N LEU A 88 -4.78 -32.18 36.60
CA LEU A 88 -5.37 -31.87 37.89
C LEU A 88 -4.75 -32.75 38.97
N LYS A 89 -4.50 -32.18 40.14
CA LYS A 89 -4.22 -32.91 41.38
C LYS A 89 -5.47 -32.88 42.24
N VAL A 90 -6.08 -34.03 42.48
CA VAL A 90 -7.30 -34.17 43.28
C VAL A 90 -6.91 -34.23 44.76
N SER A 91 -7.55 -33.40 45.60
CA SER A 91 -7.23 -33.34 47.03
C SER A 91 -7.61 -34.64 47.75
N ASP A 92 -8.86 -35.11 47.56
CA ASP A 92 -9.40 -36.31 48.21
C ASP A 92 -9.82 -37.37 47.21
N MET A 93 -8.83 -38.06 46.62
CA MET A 93 -9.06 -39.05 45.56
C MET A 93 -10.06 -40.15 45.96
N LYS A 94 -9.94 -40.70 47.18
CA LYS A 94 -10.79 -41.80 47.66
C LYS A 94 -12.27 -41.39 47.78
N PHE A 95 -12.53 -40.17 48.19
CA PHE A 95 -13.89 -39.62 48.29
C PHE A 95 -14.50 -39.45 46.90
N CYS A 96 -13.73 -38.91 45.96
CA CYS A 96 -14.17 -38.68 44.59
C CYS A 96 -14.43 -40.00 43.85
N GLU A 97 -13.57 -41.01 44.01
CA GLU A 97 -13.77 -42.33 43.38
C GLU A 97 -15.01 -43.07 43.91
N LYS A 98 -15.39 -42.87 45.19
CA LYS A 98 -16.55 -43.53 45.79
C LYS A 98 -17.87 -42.89 45.36
N ASN A 99 -17.87 -41.56 45.23
CA ASN A 99 -19.10 -40.77 45.07
C ASN A 99 -19.37 -40.33 43.63
N LEU A 100 -18.35 -40.31 42.77
CA LEU A 100 -18.45 -39.89 41.38
C LEU A 100 -18.02 -41.03 40.46
N LEU A 101 -18.53 -41.04 39.21
CA LEU A 101 -18.13 -42.01 38.20
C LEU A 101 -16.70 -41.72 37.70
N PHE A 102 -15.71 -42.13 38.48
CA PHE A 102 -14.31 -41.77 38.27
C PHE A 102 -13.59 -42.76 37.34
N THR A 103 -14.01 -42.81 36.07
CA THR A 103 -13.44 -43.68 35.03
C THR A 103 -12.89 -42.89 33.85
N SER A 104 -11.95 -43.46 33.11
CA SER A 104 -11.48 -42.89 31.84
C SER A 104 -12.64 -42.81 30.85
N GLY A 105 -12.79 -41.65 30.20
CA GLY A 105 -13.90 -41.31 29.30
C GLY A 105 -15.09 -40.64 29.98
N ALA A 106 -15.16 -40.64 31.32
CA ALA A 106 -16.22 -39.98 32.07
C ALA A 106 -16.23 -38.47 31.83
N TYR A 107 -17.43 -37.92 31.72
CA TYR A 107 -17.68 -36.51 31.47
C TYR A 107 -17.94 -35.80 32.80
N PHE A 108 -17.26 -34.68 33.01
CA PHE A 108 -17.38 -33.88 34.22
C PHE A 108 -17.62 -32.41 33.85
N ARG A 109 -18.39 -31.74 34.70
CA ARG A 109 -18.50 -30.28 34.72
C ARG A 109 -17.53 -29.75 35.76
N PHE A 110 -16.88 -28.66 35.41
CA PHE A 110 -15.88 -27.98 36.21
C PHE A 110 -16.33 -26.55 36.47
N PHE A 111 -15.95 -26.02 37.63
CA PHE A 111 -16.09 -24.63 38.00
C PHE A 111 -14.81 -24.11 38.62
N SER A 112 -14.46 -22.87 38.26
CA SER A 112 -13.34 -22.15 38.84
C SER A 112 -13.69 -20.69 39.00
N GLU A 113 -13.53 -20.19 40.22
CA GLU A 113 -13.62 -18.77 40.51
C GLU A 113 -12.40 -18.02 39.92
N ASP A 114 -11.22 -18.61 40.02
CA ASP A 114 -9.98 -18.07 39.45
C ASP A 114 -10.08 -17.89 37.93
N LEU A 115 -10.66 -18.87 37.21
CA LEU A 115 -10.89 -18.76 35.76
C LEU A 115 -11.82 -17.60 35.43
N ALA A 116 -12.93 -17.45 36.15
CA ALA A 116 -13.87 -16.35 35.90
C ALA A 116 -13.18 -14.98 36.07
N ASN A 117 -12.38 -14.83 37.13
CA ASN A 117 -11.59 -13.63 37.37
C ASN A 117 -10.54 -13.39 36.27
N ASN A 118 -9.83 -14.42 35.84
CA ASN A 118 -8.81 -14.34 34.80
C ASN A 118 -9.43 -14.01 33.42
N VAL A 119 -10.60 -14.56 33.10
CA VAL A 119 -11.33 -14.26 31.86
C VAL A 119 -11.80 -12.81 31.86
N LYS A 120 -12.37 -12.33 32.98
CA LYS A 120 -12.77 -10.93 33.13
C LYS A 120 -11.60 -9.98 32.95
N MET A 121 -10.48 -10.25 33.60
CA MET A 121 -9.24 -9.48 33.42
C MET A 121 -8.75 -9.53 31.97
N GLY A 122 -8.83 -10.70 31.33
CA GLY A 122 -8.51 -10.87 29.92
C GLY A 122 -9.34 -9.97 29.01
N ARG A 123 -10.66 -9.86 29.25
CA ARG A 123 -11.55 -8.96 28.52
C ARG A 123 -11.15 -7.48 28.70
N GLU A 124 -10.80 -7.08 29.92
CA GLU A 124 -10.33 -5.72 30.21
C GLU A 124 -9.04 -5.40 29.43
N VAL A 125 -8.07 -6.31 29.46
CA VAL A 125 -6.81 -6.16 28.71
C VAL A 125 -7.08 -6.07 27.20
N VAL A 126 -7.95 -6.92 26.65
CA VAL A 126 -8.35 -6.85 25.25
C VAL A 126 -8.97 -5.49 24.92
N SER A 127 -9.85 -4.97 25.77
CA SER A 127 -10.46 -3.65 25.56
C SER A 127 -9.41 -2.52 25.53
N ILE A 128 -8.37 -2.60 26.38
CA ILE A 128 -7.26 -1.65 26.40
C ILE A 128 -6.43 -1.77 25.12
N LEU A 129 -6.12 -3.01 24.70
CA LEU A 129 -5.36 -3.26 23.49
C LEU A 129 -6.09 -2.77 22.23
N LEU A 130 -7.41 -2.94 22.17
CA LEU A 130 -8.24 -2.40 21.09
C LEU A 130 -8.16 -0.87 21.03
N LYS A 131 -8.27 -0.19 22.17
CA LYS A 131 -8.11 1.28 22.25
C LYS A 131 -6.71 1.72 21.81
N LYS A 132 -5.66 1.02 22.26
CA LYS A 132 -4.27 1.30 21.84
C LYS A 132 -4.10 1.12 20.33
N ARG A 133 -4.66 0.05 19.75
CA ARG A 133 -4.63 -0.19 18.30
C ARG A 133 -5.28 0.96 17.53
N MET A 134 -6.45 1.42 17.97
CA MET A 134 -7.12 2.57 17.34
C MET A 134 -6.28 3.85 17.42
N ALA A 135 -5.66 4.13 18.56
CA ALA A 135 -4.80 5.30 18.72
C ALA A 135 -3.57 5.27 17.79
N VAL A 136 -2.89 4.11 17.70
CA VAL A 136 -1.75 3.92 16.79
C VAL A 136 -2.19 4.05 15.33
N GLN A 137 -3.33 3.47 14.96
CA GLN A 137 -3.90 3.61 13.63
C GLN A 137 -4.15 5.08 13.26
N GLY A 138 -4.74 5.86 14.17
CA GLY A 138 -4.94 7.30 13.97
C GLY A 138 -3.63 8.06 13.79
N GLN A 139 -2.58 7.73 14.55
CA GLN A 139 -1.25 8.31 14.36
C GLN A 139 -0.66 7.97 12.98
N MET A 140 -0.79 6.71 12.54
CA MET A 140 -0.33 6.28 11.22
C MET A 140 -1.02 7.06 10.10
N GLU A 141 -2.33 7.29 10.20
CA GLU A 141 -3.10 8.06 9.22
C GLU A 141 -2.65 9.52 9.13
N ILE A 142 -2.36 10.16 10.27
CA ILE A 142 -1.83 11.52 10.30
C ILE A 142 -0.47 11.57 9.59
N ARG A 143 0.45 10.67 9.93
CA ARG A 143 1.78 10.61 9.29
C ARG A 143 1.67 10.32 7.80
N ASN A 144 0.76 9.46 7.39
CA ASN A 144 0.53 9.17 5.97
C ASN A 144 0.07 10.42 5.21
N LYS A 145 -0.85 11.22 5.78
CA LYS A 145 -1.28 12.49 5.19
C LYS A 145 -0.13 13.49 5.05
N GLU A 146 0.75 13.56 6.05
CA GLU A 146 1.96 14.41 6.00
C GLU A 146 2.88 13.99 4.84
N VAL A 147 3.10 12.69 4.66
CA VAL A 147 3.91 12.16 3.55
C VAL A 147 3.29 12.47 2.20
N ILE A 148 1.98 12.25 2.04
CA ILE A 148 1.27 12.57 0.80
C ILE A 148 1.36 14.06 0.48
N SER A 149 1.12 14.93 1.46
CA SER A 149 1.24 16.38 1.28
C SER A 149 2.66 16.82 0.87
N HIS A 150 3.68 16.16 1.42
CA HIS A 150 5.06 16.40 1.02
C HIS A 150 5.31 16.01 -0.46
N VAL A 151 4.83 14.84 -0.88
CA VAL A 151 4.94 14.38 -2.27
C VAL A 151 4.22 15.33 -3.23
N GLU A 152 3.01 15.79 -2.88
CA GLU A 152 2.28 16.78 -3.66
C GLU A 152 3.06 18.09 -3.80
N ARG A 153 3.69 18.56 -2.73
CA ARG A 153 4.56 19.76 -2.77
C ARG A 153 5.76 19.57 -3.69
N VAL A 154 6.40 18.40 -3.65
CA VAL A 154 7.51 18.09 -4.57
C VAL A 154 7.02 18.07 -6.02
N ASN A 155 5.87 17.44 -6.29
CA ASN A 155 5.31 17.35 -7.63
C ASN A 155 4.91 18.72 -8.20
N THR A 156 4.30 19.59 -7.39
CA THR A 156 3.96 20.95 -7.79
C THR A 156 5.20 21.79 -8.12
N ILE A 157 6.28 21.66 -7.34
CA ILE A 157 7.55 22.30 -7.63
C ILE A 157 8.15 21.75 -8.93
N ASN A 158 8.19 20.44 -9.10
CA ASN A 158 8.71 19.79 -10.30
C ASN A 158 7.95 20.22 -11.56
N ALA A 159 6.62 20.24 -11.52
CA ALA A 159 5.79 20.70 -12.64
C ALA A 159 6.08 22.17 -13.00
N ARG A 160 6.28 23.04 -12.01
CA ARG A 160 6.68 24.44 -12.24
C ARG A 160 8.02 24.54 -12.97
N TYR A 161 9.02 23.76 -12.58
CA TYR A 161 10.32 23.78 -13.26
C TYR A 161 10.29 23.14 -14.64
N GLN A 162 9.47 22.10 -14.85
CA GLN A 162 9.25 21.52 -16.18
C GLN A 162 8.67 22.55 -17.14
N THR A 163 7.59 23.24 -16.75
CA THR A 163 6.99 24.28 -17.60
C THR A 163 7.95 25.44 -17.90
N LEU A 164 8.84 25.81 -16.96
CA LEU A 164 9.87 26.81 -17.21
C LEU A 164 10.89 26.32 -18.25
N ARG A 165 11.33 25.06 -18.16
CA ARG A 165 12.26 24.46 -19.12
C ARG A 165 11.66 24.43 -20.52
N GLU A 166 10.40 24.02 -20.65
CA GLU A 166 9.69 23.99 -21.93
C GLU A 166 9.59 25.39 -22.56
N LYS A 167 9.33 26.44 -21.75
CA LYS A 167 9.32 27.82 -22.25
C LYS A 167 10.68 28.26 -22.76
N LEU A 168 11.74 27.99 -22.01
CA LEU A 168 13.11 28.32 -22.42
C LEU A 168 13.51 27.57 -23.69
N GLU A 169 13.11 26.31 -23.81
CA GLU A 169 13.36 25.51 -25.01
C GLU A 169 12.59 26.06 -26.21
N GLN A 170 11.34 26.48 -26.03
CA GLN A 170 10.56 27.15 -27.08
C GLN A 170 11.18 28.50 -27.50
N GLU A 171 11.64 29.31 -26.55
CA GLU A 171 12.36 30.56 -26.85
C GLU A 171 13.65 30.26 -27.63
N TRP A 172 14.45 29.30 -27.19
CA TRP A 172 15.66 28.88 -27.88
C TRP A 172 15.39 28.43 -29.33
N GLN A 173 14.36 27.61 -29.55
CA GLN A 173 13.99 27.16 -30.89
C GLN A 173 13.54 28.32 -31.79
N LYS A 174 12.83 29.32 -31.24
CA LYS A 174 12.44 30.52 -31.99
C LYS A 174 13.65 31.34 -32.41
N GLU A 175 14.60 31.57 -31.51
CA GLU A 175 15.84 32.31 -31.82
C GLU A 175 16.67 31.57 -32.87
N LEU A 176 16.78 30.24 -32.78
CA LEU A 176 17.47 29.44 -33.78
C LEU A 176 16.82 29.56 -35.16
N HIS A 177 15.49 29.51 -35.20
CA HIS A 177 14.73 29.68 -36.43
C HIS A 177 14.91 31.08 -37.04
N ALA A 178 14.88 32.13 -36.22
CA ALA A 178 15.12 33.51 -36.68
C ALA A 178 16.51 33.66 -37.30
N LEU A 179 17.55 33.08 -36.67
CA LEU A 179 18.91 33.09 -37.22
C LEU A 179 19.02 32.33 -38.54
N ASP A 180 18.33 31.20 -38.67
CA ASP A 180 18.29 30.44 -39.92
C ASP A 180 17.56 31.22 -41.02
N GLU A 181 16.44 31.89 -40.71
CA GLU A 181 15.75 32.78 -41.65
C GLU A 181 16.66 33.92 -42.12
N ASP A 182 17.34 34.62 -41.21
CA ASP A 182 18.30 35.68 -41.53
C ASP A 182 19.44 35.20 -42.41
N ARG A 183 19.95 33.99 -42.15
CA ARG A 183 20.94 33.33 -42.99
C ARG A 183 20.40 33.05 -44.39
N THR A 184 19.18 32.50 -44.51
CA THR A 184 18.58 32.23 -45.82
C THR A 184 18.31 33.50 -46.61
N TYR A 185 17.86 34.57 -45.95
CA TYR A 185 17.65 35.87 -46.56
C TYR A 185 18.95 36.46 -47.09
N SER A 186 19.99 36.46 -46.26
CA SER A 186 21.34 36.93 -46.61
C SER A 186 21.92 36.15 -47.80
N LEU A 187 21.74 34.82 -47.81
CA LEU A 187 22.18 33.96 -48.92
C LEU A 187 21.43 34.28 -50.23
N ARG A 188 20.10 34.48 -50.16
CA ARG A 188 19.30 34.88 -51.33
C ARG A 188 19.76 36.25 -51.86
N SER A 189 19.98 37.22 -50.97
CA SER A 189 20.48 38.54 -51.36
C SER A 189 21.86 38.47 -52.02
N TYR A 190 22.78 37.67 -51.45
CA TYR A 190 24.09 37.43 -52.05
C TYR A 190 23.98 36.84 -53.46
N LYS A 191 23.09 35.85 -53.65
CA LYS A 191 22.86 35.23 -54.97
C LYS A 191 22.26 36.20 -55.98
N ASP A 192 21.35 37.07 -55.58
CA ASP A 192 20.82 38.13 -56.46
C ASP A 192 21.93 39.11 -56.89
N LEU A 193 22.81 39.52 -55.97
CA LEU A 193 23.96 40.36 -56.30
C LEU A 193 24.97 39.67 -57.23
N GLU A 194 25.19 38.36 -57.04
CA GLU A 194 26.04 37.56 -57.93
C GLU A 194 25.50 37.54 -59.36
N LEU A 195 24.19 37.33 -59.54
CA LEU A 195 23.55 37.38 -60.86
C LEU A 195 23.66 38.76 -61.51
N ARG A 196 23.47 39.83 -60.74
CA ARG A 196 23.63 41.21 -61.24
C ARG A 196 25.06 41.51 -61.66
N ARG A 197 26.06 41.02 -60.93
CA ARG A 197 27.47 41.13 -61.32
C ARG A 197 27.69 40.44 -62.67
N ASP A 198 27.21 39.21 -62.83
CA ASP A 198 27.39 38.44 -64.06
C ASP A 198 26.73 39.13 -65.27
N GLU A 199 25.57 39.77 -65.08
CA GLU A 199 24.93 40.59 -66.11
C GLU A 199 25.77 41.82 -66.49
N ILE A 200 26.39 42.49 -65.50
CA ILE A 200 27.31 43.61 -65.74
C ILE A 200 28.55 43.14 -66.49
N ASP A 201 29.15 42.02 -66.10
CA ASP A 201 30.33 41.45 -66.76
C ASP A 201 30.01 41.08 -68.22
N GLN A 202 28.84 40.49 -68.48
CA GLN A 202 28.37 40.23 -69.84
C GLN A 202 28.23 41.52 -70.66
N LYS A 203 27.67 42.59 -70.07
CA LYS A 203 27.57 43.89 -70.73
C LYS A 203 28.95 44.51 -70.99
N LEU A 204 29.89 44.39 -70.06
CA LEU A 204 31.26 44.89 -70.23
C LEU A 204 31.95 44.21 -71.41
N GLU A 205 31.77 42.90 -71.60
CA GLU A 205 32.30 42.19 -72.78
C GLU A 205 31.61 42.63 -74.09
N LEU A 206 30.30 42.88 -74.08
CA LEU A 206 29.57 43.38 -75.26
C LEU A 206 30.01 44.79 -75.66
N TYR A 207 30.23 45.68 -74.69
CA TYR A 207 30.68 47.06 -74.90
C TYR A 207 32.20 47.20 -74.92
N ARG A 208 32.93 46.09 -74.93
CA ARG A 208 34.39 46.08 -74.96
C ARG A 208 34.86 46.72 -76.26
N LEU A 209 35.32 47.97 -76.15
CA LEU A 209 35.94 48.70 -77.25
C LEU A 209 37.24 47.98 -77.61
N LYS A 210 37.36 47.60 -78.88
CA LYS A 210 38.64 47.18 -79.44
C LYS A 210 39.36 48.43 -79.90
N ASP A 211 40.65 48.53 -79.60
CA ASP A 211 41.46 49.69 -79.96
C ASP A 211 41.56 49.89 -81.50
N ASP A 212 41.38 48.82 -82.27
CA ASP A 212 41.37 48.84 -83.73
C ASP A 212 39.95 48.69 -84.30
N ASN A 213 39.48 49.73 -85.00
CA ASN A 213 38.18 49.75 -85.70
C ASN A 213 38.22 49.08 -87.09
N LEU A 214 39.41 48.76 -87.60
CA LEU A 214 39.59 48.13 -88.90
C LEU A 214 39.91 46.66 -88.70
N THR A 215 38.94 45.79 -89.01
CA THR A 215 39.28 44.40 -89.32
C THR A 215 40.11 44.41 -90.60
N LEU A 216 41.35 43.91 -90.55
CA LEU A 216 42.17 43.72 -91.75
C LEU A 216 41.38 42.85 -92.73
N ASP A 217 40.86 43.46 -93.78
CA ASP A 217 40.16 42.74 -94.84
C ASP A 217 41.20 41.90 -95.59
N ARG A 218 40.89 40.63 -95.85
CA ARG A 218 41.84 39.72 -96.51
C ARG A 218 42.22 40.23 -97.91
N TRP A 219 41.38 41.06 -98.53
CA TRP A 219 41.62 41.74 -99.79
C TRP A 219 42.48 43.01 -99.68
N SER A 220 42.68 43.56 -98.48
CA SER A 220 43.56 44.72 -98.25
C SER A 220 45.05 44.36 -98.20
N LEU A 221 45.40 43.07 -98.33
CA LEU A 221 46.76 42.55 -98.34
C LEU A 221 47.33 42.31 -99.75
N ASP A 222 46.59 42.63 -100.82
CA ASP A 222 47.11 42.55 -102.19
C ASP A 222 48.10 43.70 -102.47
N SER A 223 49.36 43.37 -102.72
CA SER A 223 50.47 44.31 -102.86
C SER A 223 50.36 45.25 -104.07
N ASN A 224 49.46 44.97 -105.02
CA ASN A 224 49.37 45.73 -106.27
C ASN A 224 48.45 46.96 -106.21
N LEU A 225 47.65 47.15 -105.15
CA LEU A 225 46.65 48.23 -105.06
C LEU A 225 46.87 49.21 -103.87
N TYR A 226 47.94 49.05 -103.10
CA TYR A 226 48.16 49.87 -101.90
C TYR A 226 48.74 51.26 -102.25
N PHE A 227 47.89 52.29 -102.34
CA PHE A 227 48.34 53.68 -102.40
C PHE A 227 48.85 54.12 -101.03
N LYS A 228 50.17 54.21 -100.88
CA LYS A 228 50.81 54.79 -99.70
C LYS A 228 50.80 56.32 -99.81
N LYS A 229 50.16 57.00 -98.86
CA LYS A 229 50.44 58.40 -98.52
C LYS A 229 51.06 58.42 -97.13
#